data_AF-A0A1E3AFH8-F1
#
_entry.id   AF-A0A1E3AFH8-F1
#
_cell.length_a   1.000
_cell.length_b   1.000
_cell.length_c   1.000
_cell.angle_alpha   90.00
_cell.angle_beta   90.00
_cell.angle_gamma   90.00
#
_symmetry.space_group_name_H-M   'P 1'
#
loop_
_entity.id
_entity.type
_entity.pdbx_description
1 polymer ?
#
loop_
_entity_poly.entity_id
_entity_poly.type
_entity_poly.pdbx_seq_one_letter_code
_entity_poly.pdbx_strand_id
1 'polypeptide(L)'
;MAYEWEFNGYDNYQRMHGIRDEKTGERKMVPLTGIQSAEQRKMSDELKILFPAYVNGLHLKDEKGNCLKLEEDGNGSFKEYVKARVMESIQKAMEEGTDFSGFPWITVRKGKAVDVDFEQYVAYRTRMKTTPAFDEVALTTPENELFGNKTTASRHFTRFSLEHSKAGGTMAEEGQIRRMNPMNYIGDKTCDTAPYFRIRHGASDRDTSLAVSALLAAALREQGIQVDYHLPWGLPHAGDYDLPELFSWIDGICRD
;
A
#
# COMPACT_ATOMS: atom_id res chain seq x y z
N MET A 1 4.61 0.97 9.30
CA MET A 1 5.72 1.69 8.62
C MET A 1 5.22 2.33 7.33
N ALA A 2 5.06 1.62 6.20
CA ALA A 2 4.65 2.20 4.92
C ALA A 2 3.40 3.10 4.99
N TYR A 3 2.35 2.65 5.69
CA TYR A 3 1.13 3.44 5.88
C TYR A 3 1.37 4.80 6.55
N GLU A 4 2.27 4.83 7.54
CA GLU A 4 2.61 6.06 8.26
C GLU A 4 3.63 6.90 7.49
N TRP A 5 4.51 6.31 6.68
CA TRP A 5 5.31 7.09 5.73
C TRP A 5 4.44 7.91 4.78
N GLU A 6 3.33 7.32 4.31
CA GLU A 6 2.41 7.98 3.40
C GLU A 6 1.46 8.95 4.11
N PHE A 7 0.85 8.55 5.24
CA PHE A 7 -0.26 9.31 5.86
C PHE A 7 0.06 9.99 7.20
N ASN A 8 1.32 10.00 7.67
CA ASN A 8 1.70 10.78 8.85
C ASN A 8 1.44 12.28 8.64
N GLY A 9 0.96 12.96 9.68
CA GLY A 9 0.52 14.37 9.62
C GLY A 9 -0.94 14.56 9.14
N TYR A 10 -1.60 13.50 8.63
CA TYR A 10 -3.01 13.53 8.26
C TYR A 10 -3.88 12.88 9.34
N ASP A 11 -4.25 13.64 10.37
CA ASP A 11 -4.87 13.06 11.57
C ASP A 11 -6.33 12.64 11.40
N ASN A 12 -7.05 13.29 10.49
CA ASN A 12 -8.43 12.94 10.17
C ASN A 12 -8.46 11.66 9.35
N TYR A 13 -9.17 10.64 9.84
CA TYR A 13 -9.40 9.41 9.08
C TYR A 13 -10.86 9.24 8.72
N GLN A 14 -11.10 8.61 7.58
CA GLN A 14 -12.43 8.26 7.12
C GLN A 14 -12.45 6.89 6.43
N ARG A 15 -13.39 6.03 6.83
CA ARG A 15 -13.59 4.71 6.23
C ARG A 15 -15.06 4.34 6.19
N MET A 16 -15.38 3.31 5.41
CA MET A 16 -16.68 2.65 5.52
C MET A 16 -16.58 1.52 6.53
N HIS A 17 -17.50 1.45 7.47
CA HIS A 17 -17.59 0.38 8.46
C HIS A 17 -18.85 -0.44 8.24
N GLY A 18 -18.70 -1.76 8.17
CA GLY A 18 -19.82 -2.67 8.00
C GLY A 18 -20.51 -2.94 9.33
N ILE A 19 -21.73 -2.45 9.50
CA ILE A 19 -22.61 -2.82 10.61
C ILE A 19 -23.52 -3.97 10.17
N ARG A 20 -23.75 -4.93 11.06
CA ARG A 20 -24.72 -6.00 10.84
C ARG A 20 -26.01 -5.64 11.54
N ASP A 21 -27.12 -5.65 10.82
CA ASP A 21 -28.44 -5.52 11.40
C ASP A 21 -28.73 -6.79 12.22
N GLU A 22 -28.96 -6.65 13.53
CA GLU A 22 -29.19 -7.78 14.43
C GLU A 22 -30.50 -8.52 14.15
N LYS A 23 -31.48 -7.86 13.50
CA LYS A 23 -32.79 -8.43 13.23
C LYS A 23 -32.86 -9.11 11.86
N THR A 24 -32.31 -8.46 10.83
CA THR A 24 -32.37 -8.98 9.45
C THR A 24 -31.13 -9.77 9.06
N GLY A 25 -30.02 -9.59 9.80
CA GLY A 25 -28.73 -10.16 9.46
C GLY A 25 -28.03 -9.45 8.29
N GLU A 26 -28.65 -8.44 7.68
CA GLU A 26 -28.11 -7.67 6.56
C GLU A 26 -26.87 -6.86 7.00
N ARG A 27 -25.88 -6.79 6.11
CA ARG A 27 -24.69 -5.95 6.32
C ARG A 27 -24.88 -4.61 5.60
N LYS A 28 -24.78 -3.52 6.34
CA LYS A 28 -24.84 -2.15 5.81
C LYS A 28 -23.50 -1.47 6.01
N MET A 29 -23.02 -0.77 4.99
CA MET A 29 -21.81 0.04 5.08
C MET A 29 -22.18 1.45 5.51
N VAL A 30 -21.67 1.91 6.64
CA VAL A 30 -21.88 3.27 7.14
C VAL A 30 -20.55 4.04 7.18
N PRO A 31 -20.54 5.35 6.87
CA PRO A 31 -19.34 6.17 7.04
C PRO A 31 -18.92 6.21 8.51
N LEU A 32 -17.62 6.04 8.76
CA LEU A 32 -16.97 6.26 10.04
C LEU A 32 -15.84 7.25 9.83
N THR A 33 -15.93 8.39 10.49
CA THR A 33 -14.88 9.42 10.51
C THR A 33 -14.36 9.61 11.92
N GLY A 34 -13.13 10.09 12.05
CA GLY A 34 -12.55 10.41 13.34
C GLY A 34 -11.22 11.13 13.21
N ILE A 35 -10.63 11.43 14.36
CA ILE A 35 -9.33 12.08 14.47
C ILE A 35 -8.44 11.17 15.30
N GLN A 36 -7.19 11.01 14.89
CA GLN A 36 -6.18 10.29 15.65
C GLN A 36 -6.06 10.85 17.07
N SER A 37 -5.94 9.96 18.05
CA SER A 37 -5.56 10.31 19.43
C SER A 37 -4.09 10.77 19.50
N ALA A 38 -3.71 11.38 20.62
CA ALA A 38 -2.32 11.81 20.85
C ALA A 38 -1.34 10.63 20.79
N GLU A 39 -1.73 9.48 21.35
CA GLU A 39 -0.94 8.25 21.32
C GLU A 39 -0.79 7.71 19.90
N GLN A 40 -1.86 7.76 19.09
CA GLN A 40 -1.80 7.33 17.70
C GLN A 40 -0.92 8.24 16.84
N ARG A 41 -0.97 9.56 17.06
CA ARG A 41 -0.05 10.50 16.39
C ARG A 41 1.40 10.23 16.74
N LYS A 42 1.70 10.04 18.03
CA LYS A 42 3.05 9.68 18.48
C LYS A 42 3.56 8.39 17.81
N MET A 43 2.75 7.34 17.81
CA MET A 43 3.12 6.09 17.13
C MET A 43 3.26 6.26 15.61
N SER A 44 2.51 7.20 15.00
CA SER A 44 2.61 7.50 13.57
C SER A 44 3.99 8.10 13.24
N ASP A 45 4.45 9.05 14.06
CA ASP A 45 5.78 9.66 13.93
C ASP A 45 6.89 8.59 14.05
N GLU A 46 6.80 7.73 15.05
CA GLU A 46 7.77 6.65 15.27
C GLU A 46 7.78 5.65 14.11
N LEU A 47 6.61 5.20 13.65
CA LEU A 47 6.48 4.23 12.55
C LEU A 47 6.93 4.78 11.20
N LYS A 48 6.79 6.10 10.97
CA LYS A 48 7.31 6.78 9.78
C LYS A 48 8.83 6.71 9.74
N ILE A 49 9.50 7.05 10.85
CA ILE A 49 10.97 7.09 10.96
C ILE A 49 11.61 5.70 10.72
N LEU A 50 10.89 4.61 11.03
CA LEU A 50 11.38 3.26 10.79
C LEU A 50 11.34 2.83 9.31
N PHE A 51 10.53 3.48 8.47
CA PHE A 51 10.32 3.03 7.09
C PHE A 51 11.54 3.20 6.16
N PRO A 52 12.29 4.31 6.19
CA PRO A 52 13.49 4.48 5.37
C PRO A 52 14.51 3.35 5.54
N ALA A 53 14.79 2.95 6.78
CA ALA A 53 15.73 1.85 7.05
C ALA A 53 15.25 0.52 6.44
N TYR A 54 13.95 0.24 6.49
CA TYR A 54 13.36 -0.92 5.83
C TYR A 54 13.56 -0.85 4.31
N VAL A 55 13.17 0.24 3.65
CA VAL A 55 13.30 0.40 2.19
C VAL A 55 14.75 0.27 1.75
N ASN A 56 15.66 0.97 2.43
CA ASN A 56 17.08 0.96 2.08
C ASN A 56 17.74 -0.41 2.28
N GLY A 57 17.27 -1.19 3.25
CA GLY A 57 17.73 -2.55 3.51
C GLY A 57 17.28 -3.58 2.47
N LEU A 58 16.27 -3.27 1.64
CA LEU A 58 15.88 -4.11 0.51
C LEU A 58 16.85 -3.99 -0.67
N HIS A 59 17.68 -2.95 -0.71
CA HIS A 59 18.67 -2.69 -1.77
C HIS A 59 18.11 -2.64 -3.21
N LEU A 60 16.81 -2.32 -3.35
CA LEU A 60 16.12 -2.35 -4.64
C LEU A 60 16.61 -1.29 -5.62
N LYS A 61 16.41 -1.57 -6.91
CA LYS A 61 16.68 -0.65 -8.02
C LYS A 61 15.45 -0.46 -8.91
N ASP A 62 15.39 0.68 -9.59
CA ASP A 62 14.43 0.91 -10.67
C ASP A 62 14.87 0.21 -11.97
N GLU A 63 14.04 0.32 -13.02
CA GLU A 63 14.27 -0.29 -14.33
C GLU A 63 15.48 0.29 -15.08
N LYS A 64 15.99 1.44 -14.63
CA LYS A 64 17.19 2.09 -15.16
C LYS A 64 18.44 1.74 -14.34
N GLY A 65 18.30 0.93 -13.30
CA GLY A 65 19.39 0.52 -12.40
C GLY A 65 19.71 1.51 -11.29
N ASN A 66 18.89 2.56 -11.09
CA ASN A 66 19.09 3.52 -10.00
C ASN A 66 18.61 2.92 -8.68
N CYS A 67 19.39 3.09 -7.61
CA CYS A 67 19.00 2.62 -6.29
C CYS A 67 17.75 3.38 -5.78
N LEU A 68 16.77 2.63 -5.29
CA LEU A 68 15.58 3.13 -4.63
C LEU A 68 15.85 3.29 -3.13
N LYS A 69 15.94 4.54 -2.68
CA LYS A 69 16.28 4.88 -1.30
C LYS A 69 15.35 5.96 -0.75
N LEU A 70 15.25 5.96 0.58
CA LEU A 70 14.67 7.04 1.35
C LEU A 70 15.71 7.61 2.32
N GLU A 71 15.74 8.92 2.45
CA GLU A 71 16.47 9.65 3.47
C GLU A 71 15.70 9.65 4.80
N GLU A 72 16.30 10.18 5.86
CA GLU A 72 15.70 10.19 7.21
C GLU A 72 14.34 10.89 7.29
N ASP A 73 14.12 11.90 6.44
CA ASP A 73 12.86 12.64 6.36
C ASP A 73 11.76 11.90 5.57
N GLY A 74 12.09 10.75 4.97
CA GLY A 74 11.19 9.95 4.13
C GLY A 74 11.08 10.44 2.68
N ASN A 75 11.89 11.39 2.24
CA ASN A 75 12.05 11.74 0.83
C ASN A 75 13.15 10.89 0.18
N GLY A 76 13.31 10.95 -1.14
CA GLY A 76 14.39 10.25 -1.85
C GLY A 76 13.93 9.60 -3.16
N SER A 77 14.83 8.86 -3.79
CA SER A 77 14.56 8.23 -5.11
C SER A 77 13.39 7.26 -5.08
N PHE A 78 13.11 6.61 -3.94
CA PHE A 78 11.94 5.74 -3.82
C PHE A 78 10.62 6.53 -3.82
N LYS A 79 10.57 7.70 -3.18
CA LYS A 79 9.39 8.58 -3.25
C LYS A 79 9.16 9.06 -4.68
N GLU A 80 10.22 9.46 -5.38
CA GLU A 80 10.13 9.85 -6.80
C GLU A 80 9.70 8.69 -7.70
N TYR A 81 10.12 7.46 -7.39
CA TYR A 81 9.64 6.26 -8.07
C TYR A 81 8.13 6.05 -7.88
N VAL A 82 7.59 6.23 -6.66
CA VAL A 82 6.14 6.17 -6.41
C VAL A 82 5.42 7.31 -7.15
N LYS A 83 5.93 8.54 -7.08
CA LYS A 83 5.38 9.70 -7.82
C LYS A 83 5.34 9.44 -9.32
N ALA A 84 6.35 8.81 -9.89
CA ALA A 84 6.37 8.44 -11.31
C ALA A 84 5.21 7.52 -11.70
N ARG A 85 4.87 6.53 -10.85
CA ARG A 85 3.70 5.66 -11.07
C ARG A 85 2.37 6.42 -10.99
N VAL A 86 2.28 7.42 -10.10
CA VAL A 86 1.10 8.30 -10.02
C VAL A 86 1.02 9.19 -11.27
N MET A 87 2.15 9.69 -11.78
CA MET A 87 2.16 10.47 -13.02
C MET A 87 1.78 9.62 -14.24
N GLU A 88 2.21 8.36 -14.31
CA GLU A 88 1.76 7.40 -15.34
C GLU A 88 0.25 7.18 -15.28
N SER A 89 -0.31 7.05 -14.07
CA SER A 89 -1.76 6.96 -13.84
C SER A 89 -2.51 8.17 -14.39
N ILE A 90 -2.06 9.37 -14.03
CA ILE A 90 -2.64 10.65 -14.49
C ILE A 90 -2.54 10.74 -16.02
N GLN A 91 -1.39 10.38 -16.59
CA GLN A 91 -1.17 10.41 -18.03
C GLN A 91 -2.16 9.51 -18.77
N LYS A 92 -2.32 8.26 -18.34
CA LYS A 92 -3.28 7.34 -18.94
C LYS A 92 -4.71 7.87 -18.83
N ALA A 93 -5.09 8.39 -17.66
CA ALA A 93 -6.41 8.98 -17.47
C ALA A 93 -6.67 10.20 -18.36
N MET A 94 -5.64 11.03 -18.60
CA MET A 94 -5.72 12.15 -19.55
C MET A 94 -5.95 11.67 -20.99
N GLU A 95 -5.25 10.62 -21.41
CA GLU A 95 -5.40 10.01 -22.73
C GLU A 95 -6.80 9.41 -22.93
N GLU A 96 -7.43 8.99 -21.83
CA GLU A 96 -8.82 8.52 -21.78
C GLU A 96 -9.85 9.66 -21.62
N GLY A 97 -9.41 10.91 -21.55
CA GLY A 97 -10.27 12.10 -21.55
C GLY A 97 -10.57 12.71 -20.18
N THR A 98 -9.89 12.29 -19.11
CA THR A 98 -10.02 12.92 -17.79
C THR A 98 -9.42 14.33 -17.79
N ASP A 99 -10.20 15.31 -17.35
CA ASP A 99 -9.73 16.69 -17.15
C ASP A 99 -9.14 16.88 -15.75
N PHE A 100 -7.89 17.32 -15.71
CA PHE A 100 -7.16 17.59 -14.47
C PHE A 100 -7.06 19.07 -14.11
N SER A 101 -7.73 19.96 -14.84
CA SER A 101 -7.71 21.41 -14.59
C SER A 101 -8.16 21.80 -13.16
N GLY A 102 -9.00 20.98 -12.54
CA GLY A 102 -9.47 21.15 -11.15
C GLY A 102 -8.50 20.66 -10.07
N PHE A 103 -7.33 20.13 -10.43
CA PHE A 103 -6.36 19.54 -9.51
C PHE A 103 -5.08 20.38 -9.50
N PRO A 104 -4.98 21.42 -8.65
CA PRO A 104 -3.86 22.38 -8.68
C PRO A 104 -2.51 21.76 -8.31
N TRP A 105 -2.52 20.56 -7.73
CA TRP A 105 -1.35 19.77 -7.36
C TRP A 105 -0.82 18.87 -8.48
N ILE A 106 -1.45 18.88 -9.66
CA ILE A 106 -0.98 18.19 -10.87
C ILE A 106 -0.42 19.22 -11.83
N THR A 107 0.83 19.03 -12.27
CA THR A 107 1.43 19.87 -13.31
C THR A 107 1.39 19.15 -14.65
N VAL A 108 0.62 19.71 -15.58
CA VAL A 108 0.57 19.28 -16.98
C VAL A 108 1.30 20.27 -17.87
N ARG A 109 2.18 19.79 -18.75
CA ARG A 109 2.85 20.61 -19.77
C ARG A 109 2.77 19.92 -21.12
N LYS A 110 2.24 20.61 -22.14
CA LYS A 110 2.11 20.11 -23.52
C LYS A 110 1.43 18.73 -23.59
N GLY A 111 0.34 18.55 -22.82
CA GLY A 111 -0.41 17.29 -22.77
C GLY A 111 0.27 16.14 -22.02
N LYS A 112 1.34 16.42 -21.26
CA LYS A 112 2.02 15.44 -20.42
C LYS A 112 1.93 15.77 -18.94
N ALA A 113 1.63 14.79 -18.11
CA ALA A 113 1.86 14.90 -16.67
C ALA A 113 3.38 14.94 -16.40
N VAL A 114 3.86 16.01 -15.77
CA VAL A 114 5.30 16.22 -15.55
C VAL A 114 5.69 16.37 -14.08
N ASP A 115 4.72 16.68 -13.21
CA ASP A 115 4.94 16.69 -11.77
C ASP A 115 3.61 16.50 -11.02
N VAL A 116 3.73 16.02 -9.79
CA VAL A 116 2.63 15.89 -8.84
C VAL A 116 3.14 16.31 -7.46
N ASP A 117 2.44 17.25 -6.81
CA ASP A 117 2.66 17.51 -5.39
C ASP A 117 2.11 16.30 -4.61
N PHE A 118 3.03 15.46 -4.15
CA PHE A 118 2.70 14.19 -3.52
C PHE A 118 1.92 14.39 -2.21
N GLU A 119 2.16 15.48 -1.50
CA GLU A 119 1.56 15.73 -0.21
C GLU A 119 0.11 16.22 -0.41
N GLN A 120 -0.12 17.07 -1.40
CA GLN A 120 -1.49 17.42 -1.79
C GLN A 120 -2.25 16.24 -2.40
N TYR A 121 -1.57 15.34 -3.12
CA TYR A 121 -2.18 14.11 -3.62
C TYR A 121 -2.59 13.15 -2.49
N VAL A 122 -1.73 12.95 -1.49
CA VAL A 122 -2.07 12.18 -0.28
C VAL A 122 -3.22 12.85 0.48
N ALA A 123 -3.20 14.18 0.61
CA ALA A 123 -4.28 14.95 1.24
C ALA A 123 -5.63 14.72 0.52
N TYR A 124 -5.61 14.76 -0.81
CA TYR A 124 -6.77 14.49 -1.66
C TYR A 124 -7.34 13.08 -1.43
N ARG A 125 -6.45 12.08 -1.29
CA ARG A 125 -6.87 10.71 -1.01
C ARG A 125 -7.45 10.56 0.39
N THR A 126 -6.96 11.32 1.37
CA THR A 126 -7.27 11.24 2.80
C THR A 126 -6.83 9.93 3.45
N ARG A 127 -6.70 9.93 4.77
CA ARG A 127 -6.34 8.75 5.56
C ARG A 127 -7.55 7.87 5.84
N MET A 128 -7.38 6.55 5.84
CA MET A 128 -8.48 5.60 6.07
C MET A 128 -8.40 4.87 7.42
N LYS A 129 -7.23 4.37 7.78
CA LYS A 129 -7.01 3.51 8.96
C LYS A 129 -6.36 4.32 10.08
N THR A 130 -6.62 3.95 11.33
CA THR A 130 -5.96 4.48 12.54
C THR A 130 -4.52 3.94 12.69
N THR A 131 -3.70 4.52 13.58
CA THR A 131 -2.34 4.01 13.82
C THR A 131 -2.30 3.02 15.00
N PRO A 132 -1.56 1.90 14.91
CA PRO A 132 -1.00 1.33 13.69
C PRO A 132 -2.08 0.74 12.78
N ALA A 133 -1.94 0.89 11.47
CA ALA A 133 -3.00 0.56 10.50
C ALA A 133 -3.34 -0.93 10.35
N PHE A 134 -2.45 -1.84 10.76
CA PHE A 134 -2.61 -3.28 10.53
C PHE A 134 -2.40 -4.08 11.81
N ASP A 135 -1.24 -3.97 12.45
CA ASP A 135 -0.99 -4.62 13.74
C ASP A 135 -1.43 -3.68 14.86
N GLU A 136 -2.71 -3.70 15.22
CA GLU A 136 -3.25 -2.78 16.22
C GLU A 136 -2.82 -3.19 17.62
N VAL A 137 -2.43 -2.20 18.44
CA VAL A 137 -1.96 -2.44 19.82
C VAL A 137 -3.03 -3.07 20.73
N ALA A 138 -4.29 -3.06 20.32
CA ALA A 138 -5.41 -3.69 21.02
C ALA A 138 -5.80 -5.08 20.45
N LEU A 139 -5.11 -5.58 19.41
CA LEU A 139 -5.37 -6.88 18.77
C LEU A 139 -6.75 -7.05 18.11
N THR A 140 -7.31 -5.96 17.61
CA THR A 140 -8.70 -5.88 17.11
C THR A 140 -8.84 -5.85 15.59
N THR A 141 -7.75 -5.90 14.83
CA THR A 141 -7.82 -5.90 13.36
C THR A 141 -7.98 -7.31 12.79
N PRO A 142 -8.51 -7.42 11.56
CA PRO A 142 -8.52 -8.68 10.82
C PRO A 142 -7.12 -9.29 10.67
N GLU A 143 -6.09 -8.46 10.53
CA GLU A 143 -4.71 -8.94 10.42
C GLU A 143 -4.21 -9.53 11.74
N ASN A 144 -4.59 -8.98 12.90
CA ASN A 144 -4.27 -9.60 14.17
C ASN A 144 -4.92 -10.99 14.31
N GLU A 145 -6.16 -11.14 13.87
CA GLU A 145 -6.89 -12.42 13.84
C GLU A 145 -6.26 -13.43 12.86
N LEU A 146 -5.86 -12.97 11.66
CA LEU A 146 -5.13 -13.78 10.67
C LEU A 146 -3.89 -14.44 11.27
N PHE A 147 -3.20 -13.72 12.16
CA PHE A 147 -2.02 -14.19 12.86
C PHE A 147 -2.33 -14.96 14.15
N GLY A 148 -3.59 -15.21 14.47
CA GLY A 148 -4.02 -16.15 15.50
C GLY A 148 -3.57 -17.59 15.26
N ASN A 149 -3.99 -18.48 16.14
CA ASN A 149 -3.81 -19.93 16.06
C ASN A 149 -4.97 -20.66 16.75
N LYS A 150 -4.87 -21.99 16.90
CA LYS A 150 -5.92 -22.84 17.49
C LYS A 150 -6.33 -22.45 18.93
N THR A 151 -5.45 -21.79 19.69
CA THR A 151 -5.65 -21.47 21.11
C THR A 151 -5.66 -19.97 21.41
N THR A 152 -5.24 -19.14 20.45
CA THR A 152 -5.10 -17.69 20.60
C THR A 152 -5.69 -17.01 19.37
N ALA A 153 -6.83 -16.34 19.54
CA ALA A 153 -7.59 -15.78 18.42
C ALA A 153 -6.82 -14.70 17.65
N SER A 154 -6.07 -13.85 18.36
CA SER A 154 -5.33 -12.74 17.76
C SER A 154 -3.91 -12.65 18.32
N ARG A 155 -2.93 -12.33 17.47
CA ARG A 155 -1.53 -12.11 17.89
C ARG A 155 -0.93 -10.89 17.17
N HIS A 156 0.14 -10.36 17.76
CA HIS A 156 0.95 -9.33 17.12
C HIS A 156 1.85 -9.97 16.06
N PHE A 157 2.20 -9.22 15.03
CA PHE A 157 3.08 -9.67 13.94
C PHE A 157 4.19 -8.66 13.62
N THR A 158 4.28 -7.61 14.43
CA THR A 158 5.35 -6.63 14.42
C THR A 158 5.89 -6.45 15.84
N ARG A 159 7.20 -6.28 15.95
CA ARG A 159 7.84 -5.99 17.24
C ARG A 159 7.32 -4.67 17.83
N PHE A 160 7.10 -3.67 16.97
CA PHE A 160 6.60 -2.36 17.38
C PHE A 160 5.28 -2.45 18.15
N SER A 161 4.27 -3.13 17.59
CA SER A 161 2.96 -3.21 18.25
C SER A 161 2.96 -4.13 19.46
N LEU A 162 3.82 -5.15 19.49
CA LEU A 162 4.01 -5.98 20.69
C LEU A 162 4.57 -5.16 21.86
N GLU A 163 5.60 -4.35 21.61
CA GLU A 163 6.22 -3.47 22.61
C GLU A 163 5.23 -2.38 23.11
N HIS A 164 4.24 -2.02 22.28
CA HIS A 164 3.19 -1.03 22.61
C HIS A 164 1.83 -1.64 22.96
N SER A 165 1.77 -2.95 23.19
CA SER A 165 0.49 -3.68 23.36
C SER A 165 -0.33 -3.14 24.53
N LYS A 166 -1.63 -2.96 24.30
CA LYS A 166 -2.63 -2.53 25.29
C LYS A 166 -3.55 -3.64 25.75
N ALA A 167 -3.75 -4.67 24.93
CA ALA A 167 -4.60 -5.82 25.26
C ALA A 167 -3.82 -6.97 25.91
N GLY A 168 -2.49 -6.88 25.94
CA GLY A 168 -1.63 -8.05 26.16
C GLY A 168 -1.68 -8.98 24.95
N GLY A 169 -0.64 -9.79 24.74
CA GLY A 169 -0.57 -10.65 23.57
C GLY A 169 0.79 -11.28 23.40
N THR A 170 0.90 -12.13 22.39
CA THR A 170 2.17 -12.76 22.00
C THR A 170 2.47 -12.46 20.54
N MET A 171 3.74 -12.58 20.18
CA MET A 171 4.19 -12.53 18.78
C MET A 171 3.71 -13.78 18.06
N ALA A 172 3.23 -13.60 16.83
CA ALA A 172 3.01 -14.71 15.92
C ALA A 172 4.34 -15.40 15.58
N GLU A 173 4.25 -16.67 15.21
CA GLU A 173 5.45 -17.45 14.87
C GLU A 173 6.14 -16.85 13.64
N GLU A 174 7.47 -16.75 13.68
CA GLU A 174 8.27 -16.20 12.60
C GLU A 174 7.98 -16.89 11.26
N GLY A 175 7.82 -18.23 11.29
CA GLY A 175 7.45 -19.00 10.10
C GLY A 175 6.08 -18.64 9.52
N GLN A 176 5.11 -18.25 10.35
CA GLN A 176 3.79 -17.79 9.87
C GLN A 176 3.89 -16.39 9.25
N ILE A 177 4.59 -15.46 9.91
CA ILE A 177 4.85 -14.12 9.39
C ILE A 177 5.58 -14.22 8.05
N ARG A 178 6.60 -15.08 7.96
CA ARG A 178 7.35 -15.32 6.72
C ARG A 178 6.45 -15.79 5.57
N ARG A 179 5.53 -16.74 5.84
CA ARG A 179 4.58 -17.28 4.84
C ARG A 179 3.60 -16.24 4.29
N MET A 180 3.21 -15.27 5.10
CA MET A 180 2.25 -14.25 4.69
C MET A 180 2.88 -13.06 3.92
N ASN A 181 4.19 -13.06 3.68
CA ASN A 181 4.87 -11.97 2.98
C ASN A 181 5.60 -12.48 1.72
N PRO A 182 5.12 -12.13 0.51
CA PRO A 182 5.72 -12.57 -0.75
C PRO A 182 7.17 -12.06 -0.94
N MET A 183 7.54 -10.94 -0.32
CA MET A 183 8.89 -10.37 -0.41
C MET A 183 9.98 -11.35 0.07
N ASN A 184 9.64 -12.31 0.94
CA ASN A 184 10.60 -13.31 1.45
C ASN A 184 10.98 -14.39 0.44
N TYR A 185 10.24 -14.51 -0.66
CA TYR A 185 10.41 -15.57 -1.66
C TYR A 185 10.98 -15.05 -2.98
N ILE A 186 10.93 -13.74 -3.20
CA ILE A 186 11.47 -13.10 -4.40
C ILE A 186 13.00 -13.20 -4.36
N GLY A 187 13.57 -13.89 -5.35
CA GLY A 187 15.01 -14.16 -5.40
C GLY A 187 15.47 -15.34 -4.55
N ASP A 188 14.57 -16.02 -3.82
CA ASP A 188 14.86 -17.26 -3.12
C ASP A 188 14.94 -18.41 -4.13
N LYS A 189 16.15 -18.96 -4.31
CA LYS A 189 16.44 -20.04 -5.27
C LYS A 189 15.79 -21.38 -4.90
N THR A 190 15.20 -21.49 -3.71
CA THR A 190 14.46 -22.69 -3.29
C THR A 190 13.00 -22.66 -3.70
N CYS A 191 12.53 -21.57 -4.31
CA CYS A 191 11.15 -21.36 -4.72
C CYS A 191 11.07 -21.13 -6.23
N ASP A 192 10.06 -21.73 -6.87
CA ASP A 192 9.71 -21.41 -8.24
C ASP A 192 8.85 -20.15 -8.27
N THR A 193 9.36 -19.09 -8.89
CA THR A 193 8.63 -17.83 -9.05
C THR A 193 8.01 -17.75 -10.44
N ALA A 194 6.74 -17.33 -10.52
CA ALA A 194 6.06 -17.14 -11.80
C ALA A 194 6.82 -16.12 -12.70
N PRO A 195 6.93 -16.35 -14.01
CA PRO A 195 7.70 -15.47 -14.90
C PRO A 195 6.99 -14.14 -15.23
N TYR A 196 5.67 -14.08 -15.04
CA TYR A 196 4.82 -12.94 -15.38
C TYR A 196 3.92 -12.54 -14.21
N PHE A 197 3.89 -11.25 -13.89
CA PHE A 197 3.00 -10.66 -12.89
C PHE A 197 2.25 -9.47 -13.48
N ARG A 198 0.94 -9.40 -13.21
CA ARG A 198 0.13 -8.20 -13.43
C ARG A 198 -0.36 -7.68 -12.09
N ILE A 199 0.05 -6.47 -11.73
CA ILE A 199 -0.25 -5.85 -10.43
C ILE A 199 -1.03 -4.56 -10.67
N ARG A 200 -2.12 -4.39 -9.94
CA ARG A 200 -2.90 -3.15 -9.90
C ARG A 200 -3.16 -2.77 -8.44
N HIS A 201 -3.06 -1.48 -8.15
CA HIS A 201 -3.49 -0.88 -6.88
C HIS A 201 -4.15 0.45 -7.25
N GLY A 202 -5.43 0.65 -6.92
CA GLY A 202 -6.15 1.85 -7.36
C GLY A 202 -5.49 3.14 -6.87
N ALA A 203 -5.35 4.16 -7.71
CA ALA A 203 -4.72 5.43 -7.31
C ALA A 203 -5.51 6.15 -6.20
N SER A 204 -6.77 5.77 -5.95
CA SER A 204 -7.58 6.26 -4.82
C SER A 204 -7.76 5.21 -3.71
N ASP A 205 -7.19 4.01 -3.85
CA ASP A 205 -7.17 2.97 -2.82
C ASP A 205 -6.23 3.37 -1.68
N ARG A 206 -6.74 3.31 -0.45
CA ARG A 206 -6.05 3.74 0.78
C ARG A 206 -6.10 2.66 1.87
N ASP A 207 -6.47 1.43 1.50
CA ASP A 207 -6.50 0.29 2.39
C ASP A 207 -5.07 -0.13 2.76
N THR A 208 -4.10 0.16 1.89
CA THR A 208 -2.67 0.15 2.19
C THR A 208 -1.94 1.28 1.46
N SER A 209 -0.65 1.46 1.78
CA SER A 209 0.22 2.45 1.14
C SER A 209 0.55 2.05 -0.30
N LEU A 210 0.64 3.03 -1.21
CA LEU A 210 1.13 2.83 -2.58
C LEU A 210 2.54 2.25 -2.62
N ALA A 211 3.33 2.47 -1.56
CA ALA A 211 4.67 1.91 -1.44
C ALA A 211 4.66 0.38 -1.40
N VAL A 212 3.58 -0.26 -0.91
CA VAL A 212 3.54 -1.73 -0.77
C VAL A 212 3.56 -2.41 -2.14
N SER A 213 2.65 -2.03 -3.04
CA SER A 213 2.64 -2.57 -4.41
C SER A 213 3.85 -2.10 -5.21
N ALA A 214 4.34 -0.88 -4.98
CA ALA A 214 5.53 -0.35 -5.66
C ALA A 214 6.80 -1.13 -5.31
N LEU A 215 7.01 -1.47 -4.03
CA LEU A 215 8.14 -2.29 -3.58
C LEU A 215 8.05 -3.71 -4.13
N LEU A 216 6.86 -4.32 -4.11
CA LEU A 216 6.64 -5.64 -4.68
C LEU A 216 7.01 -5.68 -6.17
N ALA A 217 6.52 -4.71 -6.94
CA ALA A 217 6.83 -4.60 -8.37
C ALA A 217 8.33 -4.39 -8.62
N ALA A 218 8.99 -3.53 -7.84
CA ALA A 218 10.43 -3.28 -7.96
C ALA A 218 11.25 -4.54 -7.63
N ALA A 219 10.92 -5.25 -6.55
CA ALA A 219 11.62 -6.48 -6.16
C ALA A 219 11.49 -7.58 -7.22
N LEU A 220 10.30 -7.77 -7.79
CA LEU A 220 10.09 -8.71 -8.88
C LEU A 220 10.91 -8.32 -10.12
N ARG A 221 10.86 -7.05 -10.54
CA ARG A 221 11.60 -6.54 -11.70
C ARG A 221 13.11 -6.68 -11.54
N GLU A 222 13.64 -6.48 -10.34
CA GLU A 222 15.07 -6.66 -10.05
C GLU A 222 15.54 -8.12 -10.26
N GLN A 223 14.64 -9.09 -10.09
CA GLN A 223 14.90 -10.50 -10.41
C GLN A 223 14.71 -10.84 -11.89
N GLY A 224 14.49 -9.84 -12.76
CA GLY A 224 14.25 -10.03 -14.18
C GLY A 224 12.85 -10.56 -14.52
N ILE A 225 11.92 -10.55 -13.56
CA ILE A 225 10.54 -11.00 -13.75
C ILE A 225 9.77 -9.92 -14.53
N GLN A 226 8.92 -10.35 -15.47
CA GLN A 226 8.09 -9.43 -16.23
C GLN A 226 6.91 -8.97 -15.39
N VAL A 227 6.86 -7.67 -15.09
CA VAL A 227 5.81 -7.08 -14.26
C VAL A 227 5.09 -5.98 -15.02
N ASP A 228 3.82 -6.20 -15.33
CA ASP A 228 2.86 -5.16 -15.71
C ASP A 228 2.28 -4.55 -14.43
N TYR A 229 2.76 -3.37 -14.04
CA TYR A 229 2.33 -2.66 -12.83
C TYR A 229 1.74 -1.31 -13.19
N HIS A 230 0.56 -1.01 -12.63
CA HIS A 230 -0.11 0.27 -12.82
C HIS A 230 -0.92 0.67 -11.58
N LEU A 231 -1.12 1.98 -11.40
CA LEU A 231 -2.00 2.55 -10.39
C LEU A 231 -3.25 3.15 -11.04
N PRO A 232 -4.34 2.43 -11.32
CA PRO A 232 -5.45 2.99 -12.11
C PRO A 232 -6.09 4.23 -11.47
N TRP A 233 -6.19 5.32 -12.25
CA TRP A 233 -6.72 6.59 -11.76
C TRP A 233 -8.18 6.45 -11.30
N GLY A 234 -8.52 7.10 -10.18
CA GLY A 234 -9.90 7.11 -9.67
C GLY A 234 -10.41 5.80 -9.08
N LEU A 235 -9.70 4.68 -9.26
CA LEU A 235 -10.10 3.39 -8.73
C LEU A 235 -9.90 3.33 -7.20
N PRO A 236 -10.93 2.93 -6.43
CA PRO A 236 -10.83 2.68 -5.00
C PRO A 236 -10.31 1.26 -4.73
N HIS A 237 -10.52 0.76 -3.52
CA HIS A 237 -10.25 -0.64 -3.17
C HIS A 237 -11.19 -1.60 -3.91
N ALA A 238 -10.71 -2.14 -5.03
CA ALA A 238 -11.48 -2.99 -5.94
C ALA A 238 -10.55 -3.92 -6.75
N GLY A 239 -11.14 -4.92 -7.39
CA GLY A 239 -10.51 -5.80 -8.37
C GLY A 239 -11.43 -6.02 -9.57
N ASP A 240 -10.94 -6.74 -10.58
CA ASP A 240 -11.70 -7.19 -11.76
C ASP A 240 -12.43 -6.06 -12.55
N TYR A 241 -12.00 -4.81 -12.39
CA TYR A 241 -12.60 -3.66 -13.07
C TYR A 241 -12.06 -3.43 -14.49
N ASP A 242 -10.93 -4.06 -14.85
CA ASP A 242 -10.24 -3.88 -16.14
C ASP A 242 -10.10 -5.19 -16.93
N LEU A 243 -11.15 -6.05 -16.88
CA LEU A 243 -11.15 -7.36 -17.54
C LEU A 243 -10.69 -7.36 -19.01
N PRO A 244 -11.11 -6.39 -19.87
CA PRO A 244 -10.60 -6.36 -21.24
C PRO A 244 -9.08 -6.20 -21.32
N GLU A 245 -8.46 -5.36 -20.48
CA GLU A 245 -7.00 -5.20 -20.42
C GLU A 245 -6.32 -6.42 -19.80
N LEU A 246 -6.93 -7.01 -18.76
CA LEU A 246 -6.45 -8.25 -18.15
C LEU A 246 -6.40 -9.38 -19.19
N PHE A 247 -7.47 -9.59 -19.94
CA PHE A 247 -7.54 -10.64 -20.95
C PHE A 247 -6.60 -10.36 -22.12
N SER A 248 -6.45 -9.11 -22.54
CA SER A 248 -5.45 -8.72 -23.54
C SER A 248 -4.03 -9.03 -23.06
N TRP A 249 -3.71 -8.76 -21.79
CA TRP A 249 -2.42 -9.13 -21.20
C TRP A 249 -2.20 -10.64 -21.15
N ILE A 250 -3.21 -11.42 -20.73
CA ILE A 250 -3.16 -12.89 -20.73
C ILE A 250 -2.93 -13.41 -22.15
N ASP A 251 -3.69 -12.93 -23.13
CA ASP A 251 -3.52 -13.30 -24.53
C ASP A 251 -2.10 -12.97 -25.03
N GLY A 252 -1.52 -11.84 -24.61
CA GLY A 252 -0.17 -11.43 -24.99
C GLY A 252 0.95 -12.33 -24.45
N ILE A 253 0.76 -12.97 -23.28
CA ILE A 253 1.76 -13.88 -22.69
C ILE A 253 1.53 -15.35 -23.04
N CYS A 254 0.35 -15.69 -23.57
CA CYS A 254 -0.04 -17.07 -23.92
C CYS A 254 0.02 -17.37 -25.42
N ARG A 255 0.15 -16.35 -26.28
CA ARG A 255 0.27 -16.54 -27.74
C ARG A 255 1.74 -16.66 -28.13
N ASP A 256 2.06 -17.75 -28.83
CA ASP A 256 3.37 -18.03 -29.46
C ASP A 256 3.73 -17.01 -30.56
#